data_AF-A0AAD2K6Y8-F1
#
_entry.id   AF-A0AAD2K6Y8-F1
#
_cell.length_a   1.000
_cell.length_b   1.000
_cell.length_c   1.000
_cell.angle_alpha   90.00
_cell.angle_beta   90.00
_cell.angle_gamma   90.00
#
_symmetry.space_group_name_H-M   'P 1'
#
loop_
_entity.id
_entity.type
_entity.pdbx_description
1 polymer ?
#
loop_
_entity_poly.entity_id
_entity_poly.type
_entity_poly.pdbx_seq_one_letter_code
_entity_poly.pdbx_strand_id
1 'polypeptide(L)'
;MDDAELMLELNSNYSLSAISFAILFYDYFLTLQSEIERYWPRARHRWSWNWASILYFANRYGTLLGNVPVVVHYLWSAEPTAHKEQVSDPSHCHCGFCLLTHRTQICHLLESYHEYYIVGSQVIVGTMLLLRTYALYGQNRCVLGFLLLVGAAVVVCGVYGTVFLGSPGSHEANIPLEFGCDYPINRKQANGAMFAWAAMGVFDVVIFLLTVFRAIRMRARGDHMCLLTLLLRDADGAALAGSIYFGVMVLLNLSNLLTYVYAQKYTRGVATTFMNIMSSVMISRLMLNIRDPALSSPILGHSDTPCDTTEITRGAMLSTVLSAEESEGTGSV
;
A
#
# COMPACT_ATOMS: atom_id res chain seq x y z
N MET A 1 -6.77 8.15 -33.25
CA MET A 1 -7.38 8.19 -31.92
C MET A 1 -8.31 9.37 -31.97
N ASP A 2 -9.60 9.11 -31.89
CA ASP A 2 -10.60 10.16 -31.97
C ASP A 2 -10.56 10.97 -30.67
N ASP A 3 -10.80 12.28 -30.73
CA ASP A 3 -10.72 13.16 -29.56
C ASP A 3 -11.66 12.69 -28.42
N ALA A 4 -12.78 12.06 -28.78
CA ALA A 4 -13.73 11.47 -27.84
C ALA A 4 -13.15 10.27 -27.06
N GLU A 5 -12.34 9.43 -27.72
CA GLU A 5 -11.71 8.26 -27.09
C GLU A 5 -10.62 8.71 -26.10
N LEU A 6 -9.83 9.70 -26.48
CA LEU A 6 -8.82 10.31 -25.63
C LEU A 6 -9.44 10.95 -24.37
N MET A 7 -10.52 11.71 -24.53
CA MET A 7 -11.22 12.33 -23.39
C MET A 7 -11.81 11.28 -22.45
N LEU A 8 -12.30 10.15 -22.97
CA LEU A 8 -12.79 9.04 -22.17
C LEU A 8 -11.66 8.38 -21.36
N GLU A 9 -10.50 8.14 -21.98
CA GLU A 9 -9.31 7.59 -21.30
C GLU A 9 -8.87 8.50 -20.13
N LEU A 10 -8.73 9.80 -20.39
CA LEU A 10 -8.31 10.79 -19.39
C LEU A 10 -9.33 10.92 -18.25
N ASN A 11 -10.62 11.05 -18.58
CA ASN A 11 -11.66 11.17 -17.57
C ASN A 11 -11.76 9.92 -16.68
N SER A 12 -11.47 8.74 -17.23
CA SER A 12 -11.40 7.50 -16.45
C SER A 12 -10.26 7.53 -15.43
N ASN A 13 -9.08 8.04 -15.81
CA ASN A 13 -7.95 8.21 -14.91
C ASN A 13 -8.26 9.20 -13.77
N TYR A 14 -8.79 10.37 -14.11
CA TYR A 14 -9.17 11.39 -13.12
C TYR A 14 -10.24 10.87 -12.15
N SER A 15 -11.24 10.16 -12.66
CA SER A 15 -12.31 9.59 -11.83
C SER A 15 -11.78 8.55 -10.85
N LEU A 16 -10.93 7.63 -11.31
CA LEU A 16 -10.36 6.58 -10.44
C LEU A 16 -9.44 7.18 -9.38
N SER A 17 -8.64 8.18 -9.74
CA SER A 17 -7.77 8.90 -8.80
C SER A 17 -8.58 9.66 -7.75
N ALA A 18 -9.65 10.36 -8.16
CA ALA A 18 -10.55 11.04 -7.23
C ALA A 18 -11.22 10.06 -6.24
N ILE A 19 -11.69 8.91 -6.72
CA ILE A 19 -12.23 7.84 -5.86
C ILE A 19 -11.18 7.37 -4.85
N SER A 20 -9.95 7.18 -5.31
CA SER A 20 -8.83 6.74 -4.46
C SER A 20 -8.55 7.72 -3.32
N PHE A 21 -8.47 9.01 -3.62
CA PHE A 21 -8.26 10.05 -2.61
C PHE A 21 -9.46 10.18 -1.66
N ALA A 22 -10.68 10.13 -2.19
CA ALA A 22 -11.88 10.15 -1.36
C ALA A 22 -11.89 9.02 -0.34
N ILE A 23 -11.54 7.79 -0.76
CA ILE A 23 -11.41 6.63 0.13
C ILE A 23 -10.33 6.87 1.18
N LEU A 24 -9.15 7.38 0.79
CA LEU A 24 -8.05 7.65 1.71
C LEU A 24 -8.46 8.61 2.84
N PHE A 25 -9.04 9.76 2.50
CA PHE A 25 -9.47 10.75 3.49
C PHE A 25 -10.64 10.23 4.33
N TYR A 26 -11.63 9.59 3.70
CA TYR A 26 -12.78 9.01 4.39
C TYR A 26 -12.33 7.97 5.42
N ASP A 27 -11.45 7.05 5.03
CA ASP A 27 -10.91 6.03 5.92
C ASP A 27 -10.11 6.62 7.08
N TYR A 28 -9.30 7.65 6.80
CA TYR A 28 -8.52 8.34 7.80
C TYR A 28 -9.43 8.91 8.90
N PHE A 29 -10.46 9.68 8.55
CA PHE A 29 -11.35 10.26 9.55
C PHE A 29 -12.18 9.20 10.29
N LEU A 30 -12.66 8.18 9.57
CA LEU A 30 -13.47 7.11 10.16
C LEU A 30 -12.70 6.34 11.25
N THR A 31 -11.41 6.08 11.03
CA THR A 31 -10.60 5.26 11.94
C THR A 31 -9.77 6.08 12.93
N LEU A 32 -9.85 7.42 12.88
CA LEU A 32 -9.08 8.32 13.74
C LEU A 32 -9.40 8.13 15.22
N GLN A 33 -10.69 8.02 15.57
CA GLN A 33 -11.09 7.80 16.97
C GLN A 33 -10.50 6.50 17.52
N SER A 34 -10.64 5.40 16.77
CA SER A 34 -10.09 4.11 17.17
C SER A 34 -8.55 4.11 17.23
N GLU A 35 -7.88 4.90 16.38
CA GLU A 35 -6.43 5.10 16.47
C GLU A 35 -6.04 5.79 17.78
N ILE A 36 -6.72 6.88 18.13
CA ILE A 36 -6.44 7.64 19.36
C ILE A 36 -6.62 6.74 20.59
N GLU A 37 -7.63 5.88 20.58
CA GLU A 37 -7.89 4.98 21.71
C GLU A 37 -6.87 3.83 21.84
N ARG A 38 -6.28 3.37 20.73
CA ARG A 38 -5.48 2.12 20.65
C ARG A 38 -3.98 2.30 20.41
N TYR A 39 -3.57 3.37 19.73
CA TYR A 39 -2.18 3.65 19.37
C TYR A 39 -1.62 4.88 20.08
N TRP A 40 -2.44 5.88 20.42
CA TRP A 40 -1.93 7.08 21.09
C TRP A 40 -1.65 6.80 22.58
N PRO A 41 -0.52 7.27 23.11
CA PRO A 41 -0.17 7.03 24.50
C PRO A 41 -1.17 7.70 25.46
N ARG A 42 -1.80 6.91 26.34
CA ARG A 42 -2.53 7.45 27.50
C ARG A 42 -1.51 7.99 28.52
N ALA A 43 -1.79 9.15 29.08
CA ALA A 43 -0.91 10.02 29.88
C ALA A 43 -0.21 9.42 31.13
N ARG A 44 -0.19 8.10 31.35
CA ARG A 44 0.42 7.49 32.55
C ARG A 44 1.25 6.22 32.33
N HIS A 45 1.33 5.63 31.13
CA HIS A 45 2.17 4.43 30.98
C HIS A 45 2.87 4.35 29.62
N ARG A 46 4.19 4.58 29.70
CA ARG A 46 5.30 4.20 28.81
C ARG A 46 5.01 4.24 27.30
N TRP A 47 5.57 5.26 26.64
CA TRP A 47 5.91 5.24 25.22
C TRP A 47 6.76 3.99 24.92
N SER A 48 6.12 2.87 24.59
CA SER A 48 6.81 1.74 23.98
C SER A 48 6.70 1.92 22.46
N TRP A 49 7.71 2.55 21.87
CA TRP A 49 7.90 2.53 20.42
C TRP A 49 8.24 1.10 20.00
N ASN A 50 7.23 0.23 19.98
CA ASN A 50 7.34 -1.05 19.28
C ASN A 50 7.45 -0.74 17.77
N TRP A 51 8.39 -1.37 17.07
CA TRP A 51 8.61 -1.21 15.63
C TRP A 51 7.31 -1.29 14.80
N ALA A 52 6.35 -2.10 15.24
CA ALA A 52 5.02 -2.20 14.62
C ALA A 52 4.21 -0.89 14.68
N SER A 53 4.31 -0.11 15.77
CA SER A 53 3.66 1.20 15.89
C SER A 53 4.33 2.26 15.02
N ILE A 54 5.66 2.24 14.90
CA ILE A 54 6.39 3.12 13.98
C ILE A 54 5.94 2.87 12.54
N LEU A 55 5.94 1.59 12.10
CA LEU A 55 5.53 1.21 10.76
C LEU A 55 4.06 1.55 10.49
N TYR A 56 3.18 1.37 11.48
CA TYR A 56 1.79 1.78 11.38
C TYR A 56 1.64 3.28 11.10
N PHE A 57 2.31 4.13 11.90
CA PHE A 57 2.25 5.58 11.71
C PHE A 57 2.93 6.03 10.41
N ALA A 58 4.07 5.42 10.07
CA ALA A 58 4.79 5.69 8.83
C ALA A 58 3.92 5.36 7.60
N ASN A 59 3.24 4.20 7.62
CA ASN A 59 2.32 3.83 6.55
C ASN A 59 1.12 4.79 6.49
N ARG A 60 0.42 4.99 7.60
CA ARG A 60 -0.82 5.77 7.61
C ARG A 60 -0.60 7.25 7.26
N TYR A 61 0.31 7.92 7.96
CA TYR A 61 0.58 9.34 7.75
C TYR A 61 1.46 9.57 6.52
N GLY A 62 2.34 8.61 6.19
CA GLY A 62 3.06 8.62 4.91
C GLY A 62 2.11 8.54 3.73
N THR A 63 1.09 7.68 3.79
CA THR A 63 0.08 7.60 2.73
C THR A 63 -0.78 8.86 2.66
N LEU A 64 -1.17 9.44 3.79
CA LEU A 64 -1.97 10.65 3.83
C LEU A 64 -1.22 11.87 3.26
N LEU A 65 -0.01 12.12 3.76
CA LEU A 65 0.77 13.31 3.40
C LEU A 65 1.48 13.14 2.06
N GLY A 66 1.97 11.94 1.76
CA GLY A 66 2.69 11.66 0.51
C GLY A 66 1.79 11.66 -0.73
N ASN A 67 0.48 11.49 -0.57
CA ASN A 67 -0.46 11.69 -1.68
C ASN A 67 -0.80 13.17 -1.93
N VAL A 68 -0.42 14.13 -1.08
CA VAL A 68 -0.73 15.55 -1.29
C VAL A 68 -0.09 16.09 -2.58
N PRO A 69 1.21 15.89 -2.87
CA PRO A 69 1.78 16.29 -4.15
C PRO A 69 1.19 15.53 -5.34
N VAL A 70 0.73 14.30 -5.12
CA VAL A 70 0.05 13.49 -6.16
C VAL A 70 -1.32 14.09 -6.51
N VAL A 71 -2.09 14.54 -5.51
CA VAL A 71 -3.34 15.29 -5.73
C VAL A 71 -3.05 16.56 -6.53
N VAL A 72 -1.99 17.29 -6.17
CA VAL A 72 -1.56 18.48 -6.91
C VAL A 72 -1.22 18.12 -8.35
N HIS A 73 -0.52 17.02 -8.61
CA HIS A 73 -0.22 16.52 -9.96
C HIS A 73 -1.48 16.26 -10.80
N TYR A 74 -2.52 15.63 -10.23
CA TYR A 74 -3.78 15.37 -10.94
C TYR A 74 -4.66 16.62 -11.14
N LEU A 75 -4.61 17.58 -10.20
CA LEU A 75 -5.44 18.79 -10.25
C LEU A 75 -4.72 20.00 -10.85
N TRP A 76 -3.45 19.86 -11.25
CA TRP A 76 -2.65 20.96 -11.76
C TRP A 76 -3.26 21.53 -13.04
N SER A 77 -3.93 22.68 -12.96
CA SER A 77 -4.49 23.32 -14.14
C SER A 77 -3.39 24.04 -14.94
N ALA A 78 -3.39 23.80 -16.25
CA ALA A 78 -2.59 24.54 -17.21
C ALA A 78 -3.54 25.02 -18.30
N GLU A 79 -3.72 26.34 -18.41
CA GLU A 79 -4.49 26.94 -19.51
C GLU A 79 -3.98 26.39 -20.87
N PRO A 80 -4.85 25.80 -21.72
CA PRO A 80 -4.43 25.19 -22.96
C PRO A 80 -3.93 26.29 -23.90
N THR A 81 -2.62 26.37 -24.12
CA THR A 81 -2.09 27.21 -25.17
C THR A 81 -2.43 26.58 -26.52
N ALA A 82 -3.54 27.04 -27.09
CA ALA A 82 -3.88 26.84 -28.48
C ALA A 82 -2.68 27.26 -29.36
N HIS A 83 -2.30 26.36 -30.27
CA HIS A 83 -1.38 26.54 -31.40
C HIS A 83 0.01 27.14 -31.10
N LYS A 84 1.04 26.29 -31.14
CA LYS A 84 2.30 26.65 -31.81
C LYS A 84 2.78 25.52 -32.70
N GLU A 85 2.15 25.45 -33.86
CA GLU A 85 2.83 25.06 -35.09
C GLU A 85 4.02 26.03 -35.30
N GLN A 86 5.20 25.47 -35.53
CA GLN A 86 6.29 26.07 -36.31
C GLN A 86 6.87 27.43 -35.83
N VAL A 87 7.92 27.40 -35.00
CA VAL A 87 8.88 28.52 -34.91
C VAL A 87 10.31 27.98 -34.89
N SER A 88 10.89 27.88 -36.09
CA SER A 88 12.34 27.86 -36.31
C SER A 88 12.81 29.31 -36.46
N ASP A 89 13.05 30.02 -35.35
CA ASP A 89 13.84 31.25 -35.34
C ASP A 89 14.59 31.38 -33.99
N PRO A 90 15.94 31.34 -33.94
CA PRO A 90 16.70 31.26 -32.69
C PRO A 90 16.93 32.61 -31.97
N SER A 91 16.31 33.71 -32.41
CA SER A 91 16.77 35.06 -32.01
C SER A 91 15.81 35.89 -31.13
N HIS A 92 14.58 35.44 -30.86
CA HIS A 92 13.64 36.19 -30.01
C HIS A 92 13.14 35.35 -28.82
N CYS A 93 13.74 35.57 -27.65
CA CYS A 93 13.33 34.95 -26.39
C CYS A 93 12.05 35.64 -25.85
N HIS A 94 10.87 35.09 -26.19
CA HIS A 94 9.60 35.51 -25.59
C HIS A 94 9.40 34.82 -24.23
N CYS A 95 8.96 35.59 -23.22
CA CYS A 95 8.59 35.14 -21.86
C CYS A 95 7.72 33.86 -21.81
N GLY A 96 6.94 33.59 -22.88
CA GLY A 96 6.17 32.35 -23.03
C GLY A 96 7.00 31.07 -23.15
N PHE A 97 8.21 31.11 -23.74
CA PHE A 97 9.08 29.93 -23.81
C PHE A 97 9.60 29.54 -22.42
N CYS A 98 10.04 30.52 -21.61
CA CYS A 98 10.47 30.28 -20.22
C CYS A 98 9.34 29.71 -19.34
N LEU A 99 8.11 30.20 -19.49
CA LEU A 99 6.95 29.65 -18.76
C LEU A 99 6.63 28.22 -19.19
N LEU A 100 6.79 27.89 -20.48
CA LEU A 100 6.59 26.53 -20.99
C LEU A 100 7.66 25.56 -20.44
N THR A 101 8.95 25.95 -20.48
CA THR A 101 10.06 25.13 -19.97
C THR A 101 9.96 24.92 -18.45
N HIS A 102 9.52 25.93 -17.71
CA HIS A 102 9.34 25.83 -16.27
C HIS A 102 8.17 24.89 -15.90
N ARG A 103 7.09 24.85 -16.70
CA ARG A 103 5.93 23.97 -16.45
C ARG A 103 6.23 22.49 -16.72
N THR A 104 6.91 22.17 -17.83
CA THR A 104 7.31 20.78 -18.13
C THR A 104 8.24 20.23 -17.05
N GLN A 105 9.15 21.06 -16.53
CA GLN A 105 10.03 20.67 -15.42
C GLN A 105 9.27 20.30 -14.13
N ILE A 106 8.23 21.06 -13.77
CA ILE A 106 7.41 20.74 -12.58
C ILE A 106 6.64 19.43 -12.78
N CYS A 107 6.03 19.24 -13.95
CA CYS A 107 5.34 17.98 -14.27
C CYS A 107 6.28 16.78 -14.15
N HIS A 108 7.51 16.87 -14.67
CA HIS A 108 8.52 15.81 -14.54
C HIS A 108 8.91 15.53 -13.09
N LEU A 109 9.05 16.58 -12.27
CA LEU A 109 9.36 16.42 -10.86
C LEU A 109 8.22 15.71 -10.11
N LEU A 110 6.97 16.09 -10.39
CA LEU A 110 5.78 15.50 -9.77
C LEU A 110 5.58 14.04 -10.20
N GLU A 111 5.81 13.72 -11.47
CA GLU A 111 5.76 12.35 -12.00
C GLU A 111 6.84 11.47 -11.35
N SER A 112 8.09 11.95 -11.34
CA SER A 112 9.21 11.24 -10.70
C SER A 112 8.94 11.02 -9.21
N TYR A 113 8.42 12.04 -8.53
CA TYR A 113 8.02 11.95 -7.12
C TYR A 113 6.96 10.86 -6.92
N HIS A 114 5.92 10.83 -7.76
CA HIS A 114 4.84 9.85 -7.67
C HIS A 114 5.36 8.41 -7.82
N GLU A 115 6.24 8.15 -8.78
CA GLU A 115 6.85 6.83 -8.98
C GLU A 115 7.66 6.38 -7.75
N TYR A 116 8.58 7.24 -7.25
CA TYR A 116 9.39 6.90 -6.08
C TYR A 116 8.54 6.74 -4.81
N TYR A 117 7.50 7.55 -4.66
CA TYR A 117 6.58 7.50 -3.54
C TYR A 117 5.78 6.19 -3.52
N ILE A 118 5.26 5.74 -4.67
CA ILE A 118 4.59 4.44 -4.77
C ILE A 118 5.54 3.32 -4.37
N VAL A 119 6.78 3.32 -4.86
CA VAL A 119 7.77 2.30 -4.48
C VAL A 119 8.05 2.32 -2.98
N GLY A 120 8.30 3.50 -2.41
CA GLY A 120 8.59 3.65 -0.97
C GLY A 120 7.43 3.20 -0.08
N SER A 121 6.20 3.56 -0.41
CA SER A 121 5.01 3.12 0.31
C SER A 121 4.78 1.61 0.21
N GLN A 122 5.00 0.99 -0.96
CA GLN A 122 4.92 -0.47 -1.10
C GLN A 122 5.97 -1.21 -0.28
N VAL A 123 7.19 -0.66 -0.12
CA VAL A 123 8.21 -1.25 0.76
C VAL A 123 7.75 -1.25 2.21
N ILE A 124 7.11 -0.17 2.67
CA ILE A 124 6.55 -0.09 4.02
C ILE A 124 5.45 -1.13 4.19
N VAL A 125 4.48 -1.18 3.27
CA VAL A 125 3.38 -2.16 3.30
C VAL A 125 3.93 -3.60 3.26
N GLY A 126 4.84 -3.90 2.35
CA GLY A 126 5.47 -5.22 2.23
C GLY A 126 6.20 -5.65 3.50
N THR A 127 6.88 -4.72 4.16
CA THR A 127 7.52 -4.97 5.47
C THR A 127 6.49 -5.30 6.54
N MET A 128 5.38 -4.56 6.61
CA MET A 128 4.29 -4.84 7.55
C MET A 128 3.65 -6.21 7.30
N LEU A 129 3.41 -6.57 6.05
CA LEU A 129 2.87 -7.87 5.65
C LEU A 129 3.83 -9.02 6.05
N LEU A 130 5.14 -8.84 5.80
CA LEU A 130 6.17 -9.80 6.17
C LEU A 130 6.24 -10.02 7.69
N LEU A 131 6.31 -8.94 8.47
CA LEU A 131 6.35 -9.02 9.94
C LEU A 131 5.10 -9.70 10.50
N ARG A 132 3.93 -9.40 9.92
CA ARG A 132 2.68 -10.06 10.30
C ARG A 132 2.73 -11.56 10.03
N THR A 133 3.14 -11.98 8.82
CA THR A 133 3.20 -13.40 8.48
C THR A 133 4.25 -14.12 9.31
N TYR A 134 5.37 -13.47 9.64
CA TYR A 134 6.36 -14.01 10.56
C TYR A 134 5.80 -14.25 11.96
N ALA A 135 5.06 -13.27 12.52
CA ALA A 135 4.39 -13.41 13.81
C ALA A 135 3.34 -14.54 13.80
N LEU A 136 2.57 -14.66 12.72
CA LEU A 136 1.54 -15.69 12.54
C LEU A 136 2.11 -17.11 12.55
N TYR A 137 3.35 -17.27 12.09
CA TYR A 137 4.08 -18.55 12.12
C TYR A 137 4.86 -18.78 13.42
N GLY A 138 4.56 -18.03 14.49
CA GLY A 138 5.18 -18.19 15.80
C GLY A 138 6.66 -17.82 15.79
N GLN A 139 7.03 -16.77 15.04
CA GLN A 139 8.41 -16.26 14.96
C GLN A 139 9.43 -17.28 14.42
N ASN A 140 8.99 -18.22 13.58
CA ASN A 140 9.87 -19.20 12.96
C ASN A 140 10.84 -18.54 11.94
N ARG A 141 12.14 -18.56 12.24
CA ARG A 141 13.20 -17.93 11.42
C ARG A 141 13.32 -18.53 10.01
N CYS A 142 12.92 -19.78 9.80
CA CYS A 142 12.91 -20.37 8.46
C CYS A 142 11.90 -19.67 7.54
N VAL A 143 10.72 -19.33 8.09
CA VAL A 143 9.68 -18.59 7.35
C VAL A 143 10.15 -17.18 7.06
N LEU A 144 10.81 -16.52 8.04
CA LEU A 144 11.41 -15.21 7.83
C LEU A 144 12.46 -15.22 6.72
N GLY A 145 13.39 -16.19 6.76
CA GLY A 145 14.43 -16.33 5.73
C GLY A 145 13.84 -16.55 4.34
N PHE A 146 12.80 -17.39 4.23
CA PHE A 146 12.07 -17.57 2.98
C PHE A 146 11.41 -16.28 2.49
N LEU A 147 10.70 -15.55 3.35
CA LEU A 147 10.03 -14.29 2.97
C LEU A 147 11.01 -13.20 2.58
N LEU A 148 12.15 -13.10 3.26
CA LEU A 148 13.23 -12.17 2.91
C LEU A 148 13.87 -12.52 1.57
N LEU A 149 14.04 -13.82 1.27
CA LEU A 149 14.55 -14.28 -0.02
C LEU A 149 13.58 -13.90 -1.15
N VAL A 150 12.27 -14.14 -0.98
CA VAL A 150 11.27 -13.74 -1.96
C VAL A 150 11.24 -12.21 -2.12
N GLY A 151 11.28 -11.46 -1.02
CA GLY A 151 11.35 -9.99 -1.06
C GLY A 151 12.59 -9.47 -1.80
N ALA A 152 13.77 -10.06 -1.55
CA ALA A 152 14.99 -9.72 -2.27
C ALA A 152 14.87 -10.03 -3.77
N ALA A 153 14.27 -11.16 -4.13
CA ALA A 153 14.00 -11.50 -5.53
C ALA A 153 13.08 -10.47 -6.20
N VAL A 154 12.04 -9.97 -5.50
CA VAL A 154 11.18 -8.89 -6.02
C VAL A 154 11.97 -7.62 -6.30
N VAL A 155 12.85 -7.21 -5.37
CA VAL A 155 13.69 -6.02 -5.56
C VAL A 155 14.61 -6.19 -6.77
N VAL A 156 15.27 -7.34 -6.90
CA VAL A 156 16.14 -7.65 -8.05
C VAL A 156 15.35 -7.63 -9.36
N CYS A 157 14.17 -8.25 -9.40
CA CYS A 157 13.30 -8.23 -10.58
C CYS A 157 12.83 -6.80 -10.91
N GLY A 158 12.50 -5.98 -9.91
CA GLY A 158 12.08 -4.60 -10.10
C GLY A 158 13.20 -3.71 -10.66
N VAL A 159 14.42 -3.82 -10.11
CA VAL A 159 15.60 -3.12 -10.64
C VAL A 159 15.91 -3.60 -12.05
N TYR A 160 15.83 -4.91 -12.29
CA TYR A 160 16.05 -5.47 -13.63
C TYR A 160 15.02 -4.94 -14.64
N GLY A 161 13.74 -4.92 -14.27
CA GLY A 161 12.65 -4.42 -15.11
C GLY A 161 12.80 -2.94 -15.44
N THR A 162 13.16 -2.11 -14.46
CA THR A 162 13.32 -0.66 -14.67
C THR A 162 14.58 -0.31 -15.47
N VAL A 163 15.71 -0.97 -15.21
CA VAL A 163 17.01 -0.64 -15.85
C VAL A 163 17.16 -1.27 -17.23
N PHE A 164 16.74 -2.52 -17.42
CA PHE A 164 17.02 -3.27 -18.65
C PHE A 164 15.82 -3.39 -19.59
N LEU A 165 14.60 -3.39 -19.04
CA LEU A 165 13.37 -3.48 -19.85
C LEU A 165 12.70 -2.10 -20.04
N GLY A 166 12.92 -1.18 -19.09
CA GLY A 166 12.49 0.21 -19.17
C GLY A 166 13.32 1.01 -20.17
N SER A 167 12.71 2.03 -20.77
CA SER A 167 13.38 2.98 -21.64
C SER A 167 13.03 4.39 -21.16
N PRO A 168 13.98 5.35 -21.15
CA PRO A 168 13.65 6.73 -20.80
C PRO A 168 12.53 7.21 -21.74
N GLY A 169 11.43 7.66 -21.15
CA GLY A 169 10.24 8.08 -21.90
C GLY A 169 10.59 9.21 -22.86
N SER A 170 10.10 9.13 -24.10
CA SER A 170 10.00 10.31 -24.96
C SER A 170 8.85 11.16 -24.41
N HIS A 171 9.18 12.20 -23.66
CA HIS A 171 8.23 13.12 -23.02
C HIS A 171 7.55 14.07 -24.03
N GLU A 172 7.00 13.52 -25.11
CA GLU A 172 6.22 14.29 -26.09
C GLU A 172 4.73 14.18 -25.72
N ALA A 173 4.28 15.02 -24.78
CA ALA A 173 2.86 15.32 -24.65
C ALA A 173 2.48 16.37 -25.69
N ASN A 174 1.97 15.93 -26.83
CA ASN A 174 1.46 16.80 -27.89
C ASN A 174 0.00 17.22 -27.65
N ILE A 175 -0.56 17.00 -26.46
CA ILE A 175 -1.96 17.30 -26.13
C ILE A 175 -2.00 18.44 -25.10
N PRO A 176 -2.70 19.55 -25.41
CA PRO A 176 -2.93 20.61 -24.44
C PRO A 176 -3.99 20.15 -23.43
N LEU A 177 -3.55 19.50 -22.36
CA LEU A 177 -4.39 19.17 -21.21
C LEU A 177 -4.67 20.46 -20.41
N GLU A 178 -5.95 20.74 -20.17
CA GLU A 178 -6.40 21.88 -19.34
C GLU A 178 -6.15 21.63 -17.84
N PHE A 179 -6.18 20.36 -17.43
CA PHE A 179 -5.92 19.88 -16.08
C PHE A 179 -4.99 18.67 -16.12
N GLY A 180 -4.11 18.56 -15.13
CA GLY A 180 -3.20 17.44 -14.91
C GLY A 180 -1.92 17.45 -15.75
N CYS A 181 -0.97 16.59 -15.36
CA CYS A 181 0.25 16.30 -16.12
C CYS A 181 0.26 14.82 -16.55
N ASP A 182 -0.68 14.39 -17.39
CA ASP A 182 -0.72 13.00 -17.87
C ASP A 182 0.17 12.82 -19.11
N TYR A 183 1.18 11.95 -18.99
CA TYR A 183 2.03 11.54 -20.11
C TYR A 183 1.72 10.12 -20.55
N PRO A 184 1.69 9.87 -21.87
CA PRO A 184 1.44 8.54 -22.36
C PRO A 184 2.62 7.59 -22.08
N ILE A 185 2.37 6.48 -21.39
CA ILE A 185 3.40 5.48 -21.11
C ILE A 185 3.70 4.64 -22.36
N ASN A 186 4.93 4.76 -22.86
CA ASN A 186 5.41 3.98 -24.01
C ASN A 186 5.41 2.48 -23.72
N ARG A 187 5.20 1.63 -24.73
CA ARG A 187 5.09 0.16 -24.54
C ARG A 187 6.36 -0.45 -23.91
N LYS A 188 7.54 0.07 -24.24
CA LYS A 188 8.81 -0.38 -23.63
C LYS A 188 8.88 -0.03 -22.13
N GLN A 189 8.55 1.21 -21.77
CA GLN A 189 8.45 1.65 -20.37
C GLN A 189 7.40 0.84 -19.59
N ALA A 190 6.23 0.62 -20.20
CA ALA A 190 5.17 -0.21 -19.63
C ALA A 190 5.60 -1.66 -19.39
N ASN A 191 6.41 -2.25 -20.28
CA ASN A 191 6.92 -3.61 -20.10
C ASN A 191 7.84 -3.74 -18.88
N GLY A 192 8.71 -2.75 -18.65
CA GLY A 192 9.57 -2.71 -17.46
C GLY A 192 8.76 -2.59 -16.17
N ALA A 193 7.80 -1.67 -16.14
CA ALA A 193 6.89 -1.51 -15.00
C ALA A 193 6.04 -2.77 -14.76
N MET A 194 5.48 -3.37 -15.81
CA MET A 194 4.71 -4.61 -15.74
C MET A 194 5.51 -5.75 -15.11
N PHE A 195 6.78 -5.90 -15.46
CA PHE A 195 7.65 -6.93 -14.89
C PHE A 195 7.88 -6.70 -13.38
N ALA A 196 8.11 -5.46 -12.97
CA ALA A 196 8.25 -5.09 -11.55
C ALA A 196 6.96 -5.36 -10.76
N TRP A 197 5.81 -4.92 -11.28
CA TRP A 197 4.50 -5.14 -10.65
C TRP A 197 4.10 -6.61 -10.62
N ALA A 198 4.46 -7.40 -11.64
CA ALA A 198 4.24 -8.85 -11.63
C ALA A 198 5.03 -9.53 -10.51
N ALA A 199 6.31 -9.17 -10.33
CA ALA A 199 7.12 -9.70 -9.23
C ALA A 199 6.54 -9.34 -7.86
N MET A 200 6.07 -8.10 -7.69
CA MET A 200 5.39 -7.67 -6.47
C MET A 200 4.08 -8.44 -6.23
N GLY A 201 3.27 -8.64 -7.27
CA GLY A 201 2.05 -9.43 -7.18
C GLY A 201 2.30 -10.88 -6.75
N VAL A 202 3.41 -11.50 -7.19
CA VAL A 202 3.81 -12.83 -6.71
C VAL A 202 4.09 -12.81 -5.21
N PHE A 203 4.76 -11.79 -4.69
CA PHE A 203 5.00 -11.66 -3.25
C PHE A 203 3.69 -11.59 -2.46
N ASP A 204 2.71 -10.82 -2.92
CA ASP A 204 1.41 -10.74 -2.25
C ASP A 204 0.63 -12.06 -2.28
N VAL A 205 0.69 -12.79 -3.40
CA VAL A 205 0.11 -14.14 -3.49
C VAL A 205 0.78 -15.09 -2.50
N VAL A 206 2.11 -15.06 -2.38
CA VAL A 206 2.84 -15.88 -1.39
C VAL A 206 2.39 -15.55 0.04
N ILE A 207 2.31 -14.27 0.39
CA ILE A 207 1.84 -13.81 1.70
C ILE A 207 0.39 -14.27 1.96
N PHE A 208 -0.49 -14.10 0.97
CA PHE A 208 -1.88 -14.53 1.06
C PHE A 208 -2.00 -16.03 1.29
N LEU A 209 -1.32 -16.85 0.49
CA LEU A 209 -1.34 -18.31 0.60
C LEU A 209 -0.82 -18.80 1.95
N LEU A 210 0.29 -18.24 2.45
CA LEU A 210 0.82 -18.58 3.78
C LEU A 210 -0.18 -18.20 4.89
N THR A 211 -0.81 -17.04 4.77
CA THR A 211 -1.79 -16.58 5.77
C THR A 211 -3.02 -17.47 5.80
N VAL A 212 -3.59 -17.79 4.65
CA VAL A 212 -4.75 -18.68 4.52
C VAL A 212 -4.41 -20.10 4.96
N PHE A 213 -3.26 -20.64 4.52
CA PHE A 213 -2.83 -21.98 4.90
C PHE A 213 -2.68 -22.12 6.41
N ARG A 214 -2.04 -21.14 7.06
CA ARG A 214 -1.88 -21.15 8.52
C ARG A 214 -3.23 -21.02 9.23
N ALA A 215 -4.13 -20.15 8.74
CA ALA A 215 -5.48 -20.00 9.29
C ALA A 215 -6.29 -21.31 9.21
N ILE A 216 -6.26 -22.00 8.07
CA ILE A 216 -6.95 -23.29 7.88
C ILE A 216 -6.34 -24.37 8.78
N ARG A 217 -5.01 -24.44 8.87
CA ARG A 217 -4.32 -25.44 9.70
C ARG A 217 -4.62 -25.27 11.19
N MET A 218 -4.70 -24.03 11.68
CA MET A 218 -5.08 -23.74 13.06
C MET A 218 -6.53 -24.17 13.33
N ARG A 219 -7.45 -23.88 12.40
CA ARG A 219 -8.85 -24.34 12.49
C ARG A 219 -8.98 -25.86 12.50
N ALA A 220 -8.24 -26.55 11.63
CA ALA A 220 -8.29 -28.01 11.52
C ALA A 220 -7.75 -28.74 12.76
N ARG A 221 -6.89 -28.09 13.56
CA ARG A 221 -6.33 -28.64 14.80
C ARG A 221 -7.22 -28.47 16.02
N GLY A 222 -8.32 -27.72 15.92
CA GLY A 222 -9.22 -27.48 17.05
C GLY A 222 -8.64 -26.56 18.12
N ASP A 223 -7.52 -25.87 17.85
CA ASP A 223 -6.98 -24.85 18.77
C ASP A 223 -7.96 -23.66 18.80
N HIS A 224 -8.84 -23.65 19.81
CA HIS A 224 -9.80 -22.58 20.03
C HIS A 224 -9.08 -21.29 20.45
N MET A 225 -8.83 -20.41 19.49
CA MET A 225 -8.77 -18.98 19.79
C MET A 225 -10.20 -18.46 19.92
N CYS A 226 -10.69 -18.36 21.15
CA CYS A 226 -11.95 -17.68 21.53
C CYS A 226 -12.08 -16.29 20.86
N LEU A 227 -10.94 -15.64 20.58
CA LEU A 227 -10.78 -14.38 19.85
C LEU A 227 -11.26 -14.44 18.38
N LEU A 228 -11.01 -15.55 17.69
CA LEU A 228 -11.34 -15.72 16.28
C LEU A 228 -12.83 -16.04 16.12
N THR A 229 -13.40 -16.79 17.05
CA THR A 229 -14.82 -17.17 17.03
C THR A 229 -15.77 -15.96 17.15
N LEU A 230 -15.34 -14.86 17.78
CA LEU A 230 -16.13 -13.62 17.88
C LEU A 230 -16.09 -12.72 16.63
N LEU A 231 -15.09 -12.88 15.75
CA LEU A 231 -15.10 -12.30 14.41
C LEU A 231 -15.80 -13.21 13.38
N LEU A 232 -16.29 -14.38 13.81
CA LEU A 232 -16.70 -15.52 12.97
C LEU A 232 -18.02 -16.14 13.41
N ARG A 233 -19.08 -15.34 13.53
CA ARG A 233 -20.44 -15.85 13.72
C ARG A 233 -21.33 -15.51 12.54
N ASP A 234 -20.91 -15.95 11.35
CA ASP A 234 -21.81 -16.69 10.49
C ASP A 234 -21.04 -17.72 9.66
N ALA A 235 -21.49 -18.95 9.80
CA ALA A 235 -20.87 -20.16 9.33
C ALA A 235 -21.18 -20.34 7.85
N ASP A 236 -20.19 -20.04 7.01
CA ASP A 236 -19.89 -20.72 5.71
C ASP A 236 -18.63 -20.11 5.05
N GLY A 237 -18.20 -18.91 5.47
CA GLY A 237 -17.01 -18.21 4.97
C GLY A 237 -15.96 -17.88 6.04
N ALA A 238 -15.85 -18.62 7.13
CA ALA A 238 -15.12 -18.16 8.32
C ALA A 238 -13.57 -18.08 8.20
N ALA A 239 -12.95 -18.57 7.13
CA ALA A 239 -11.53 -18.26 6.83
C ALA A 239 -11.35 -16.87 6.17
N LEU A 240 -12.46 -16.22 5.79
CA LEU A 240 -12.54 -15.05 4.91
C LEU A 240 -12.35 -13.74 5.69
N ALA A 241 -12.85 -13.55 6.91
CA ALA A 241 -12.86 -12.21 7.56
C ALA A 241 -11.49 -11.50 7.67
N GLY A 242 -10.44 -12.22 8.11
CA GLY A 242 -9.07 -11.67 8.21
C GLY A 242 -8.23 -11.81 6.94
N SER A 243 -8.65 -12.70 6.02
CA SER A 243 -7.97 -12.94 4.74
C SER A 243 -8.56 -12.13 3.58
N ILE A 244 -9.78 -11.58 3.71
CA ILE A 244 -10.42 -10.69 2.73
C ILE A 244 -9.51 -9.52 2.42
N TYR A 245 -8.86 -8.94 3.43
CA TYR A 245 -7.90 -7.87 3.23
C TYR A 245 -6.78 -8.31 2.28
N PHE A 246 -6.17 -9.47 2.49
CA PHE A 246 -5.12 -9.93 1.58
C PHE A 246 -5.66 -10.39 0.21
N GLY A 247 -6.85 -11.01 0.17
CA GLY A 247 -7.49 -11.44 -1.07
C GLY A 247 -7.81 -10.25 -1.97
N VAL A 248 -8.36 -9.17 -1.40
CA VAL A 248 -8.62 -7.92 -2.12
C VAL A 248 -7.30 -7.28 -2.58
N MET A 249 -6.22 -7.29 -1.79
CA MET A 249 -4.90 -6.81 -2.25
C MET A 249 -4.40 -7.58 -3.48
N VAL A 250 -4.49 -8.92 -3.47
CA VAL A 250 -4.11 -9.76 -4.61
C VAL A 250 -4.96 -9.45 -5.84
N LEU A 251 -6.28 -9.28 -5.66
CA LEU A 251 -7.18 -8.94 -6.77
C LEU A 251 -6.86 -7.56 -7.35
N LEU A 252 -6.60 -6.56 -6.50
CA LEU A 252 -6.22 -5.21 -6.94
C LEU A 252 -4.88 -5.21 -7.67
N ASN A 253 -3.90 -5.99 -7.20
CA ASN A 253 -2.62 -6.15 -7.90
C ASN A 253 -2.77 -6.86 -9.24
N LEU A 254 -3.63 -7.87 -9.32
CA LEU A 254 -3.97 -8.50 -10.59
C LEU A 254 -4.64 -7.50 -11.53
N SER A 255 -5.64 -6.75 -11.06
CA SER A 255 -6.29 -5.70 -11.85
C SER A 255 -5.27 -4.67 -12.34
N ASN A 256 -4.33 -4.24 -11.50
CA ASN A 256 -3.28 -3.31 -11.91
C ASN A 256 -2.39 -3.90 -13.01
N LEU A 257 -1.97 -5.15 -12.87
CA LEU A 257 -1.18 -5.85 -13.88
C LEU A 257 -1.93 -5.93 -15.23
N LEU A 258 -3.23 -6.21 -15.19
CA LEU A 258 -4.07 -6.25 -16.39
C LEU A 258 -4.13 -4.89 -17.10
N THR A 259 -4.08 -3.77 -16.37
CA THR A 259 -4.02 -2.43 -17.01
C THR A 259 -2.74 -2.24 -17.82
N TYR A 260 -1.59 -2.75 -17.37
CA TYR A 260 -0.35 -2.66 -18.14
C TYR A 260 -0.39 -3.50 -19.43
N VAL A 261 -1.09 -4.64 -19.41
CA VAL A 261 -1.20 -5.54 -20.56
C VAL A 261 -2.22 -5.02 -21.58
N TYR A 262 -3.44 -4.76 -21.12
CA TYR A 262 -4.60 -4.56 -21.99
C TYR A 262 -4.98 -3.10 -22.20
N ALA A 263 -4.59 -2.18 -21.30
CA ALA A 263 -5.03 -0.80 -21.40
C ALA A 263 -4.33 -0.01 -22.51
N GLN A 264 -5.01 1.06 -22.92
CA GLN A 264 -4.57 1.99 -23.93
C GLN A 264 -3.44 2.89 -23.42
N LYS A 265 -2.89 3.76 -24.28
CA LYS A 265 -1.62 4.45 -24.02
C LYS A 265 -1.69 5.35 -22.77
N TYR A 266 -2.84 5.94 -22.46
CA TYR A 266 -3.03 6.87 -21.34
C TYR A 266 -3.60 6.19 -20.08
N THR A 267 -4.11 4.97 -20.19
CA THR A 267 -4.73 4.22 -19.08
C THR A 267 -3.85 3.11 -18.51
N ARG A 268 -2.63 2.92 -19.02
CA ARG A 268 -1.67 1.96 -18.46
C ARG A 268 -1.23 2.37 -17.06
N GLY A 269 -1.37 1.46 -16.10
CA GLY A 269 -0.97 1.73 -14.72
C GLY A 269 -1.93 2.64 -13.95
N VAL A 270 -3.10 2.99 -14.53
CA VAL A 270 -4.12 3.86 -13.90
C VAL A 270 -4.57 3.34 -12.52
N ALA A 271 -4.55 2.02 -12.33
CA ALA A 271 -4.95 1.39 -11.08
C ALA A 271 -3.84 1.39 -10.01
N THR A 272 -2.63 1.85 -10.33
CA THR A 272 -1.47 1.79 -9.43
C THR A 272 -1.68 2.64 -8.18
N THR A 273 -2.12 3.89 -8.34
CA THR A 273 -2.41 4.82 -7.23
C THR A 273 -3.51 4.26 -6.35
N PHE A 274 -4.59 3.77 -6.97
CA PHE A 274 -5.72 3.16 -6.26
C PHE A 274 -5.28 1.93 -5.45
N MET A 275 -4.54 1.02 -6.08
CA MET A 275 -4.03 -0.18 -5.43
C MET A 275 -3.10 0.18 -4.27
N ASN A 276 -2.20 1.16 -4.43
CA ASN A 276 -1.30 1.60 -3.38
C ASN A 276 -2.03 2.15 -2.16
N ILE A 277 -3.01 3.03 -2.38
CA ILE A 277 -3.87 3.58 -1.32
C ILE A 277 -4.65 2.45 -0.63
N MET A 278 -5.27 1.56 -1.39
CA MET A 278 -6.02 0.43 -0.84
C MET A 278 -5.12 -0.49 0.00
N SER A 279 -3.93 -0.84 -0.49
CA SER A 279 -2.95 -1.64 0.25
C SER A 279 -2.60 -1.00 1.61
N SER A 280 -2.37 0.32 1.63
CA SER A 280 -2.10 1.06 2.87
C SER A 280 -3.31 1.12 3.82
N VAL A 281 -4.51 1.40 3.31
CA VAL A 281 -5.75 1.43 4.09
C VAL A 281 -6.03 0.07 4.73
N MET A 282 -5.89 -0.99 3.95
CA MET A 282 -6.24 -2.34 4.37
C MET A 282 -5.27 -2.89 5.43
N ILE A 283 -3.96 -2.65 5.29
CA ILE A 283 -3.00 -3.01 6.34
C ILE A 283 -3.21 -2.17 7.60
N SER A 284 -3.53 -0.88 7.46
CA SER A 284 -3.83 0.01 8.59
C SER A 284 -5.06 -0.46 9.38
N ARG A 285 -6.18 -0.73 8.70
CA ARG A 285 -7.41 -1.23 9.32
C ARG A 285 -7.18 -2.53 10.06
N LEU A 286 -6.48 -3.45 9.44
CA LEU A 286 -6.12 -4.70 10.06
C LEU A 286 -5.30 -4.50 11.34
N MET A 287 -4.22 -3.70 11.28
CA MET A 287 -3.35 -3.45 12.43
C MET A 287 -4.09 -2.73 13.56
N LEU A 288 -5.13 -1.97 13.23
CA LEU A 288 -6.03 -1.33 14.18
C LEU A 288 -7.04 -2.32 14.79
N ASN A 289 -7.59 -3.23 13.99
CA ASN A 289 -8.54 -4.27 14.43
C ASN A 289 -7.90 -5.28 15.38
N ILE A 290 -6.61 -5.60 15.20
CA ILE A 290 -5.90 -6.53 16.09
C ILE A 290 -5.71 -5.95 17.50
N ARG A 291 -5.67 -4.62 17.65
CA ARG A 291 -5.52 -3.93 18.95
C ARG A 291 -6.85 -3.56 19.59
N ASP A 292 -7.96 -4.13 19.14
CA ASP A 292 -9.26 -3.86 19.75
C ASP A 292 -9.33 -4.44 21.17
N PRO A 293 -9.60 -3.64 22.21
CA PRO A 293 -9.78 -4.16 23.57
C PRO A 293 -10.97 -5.11 23.67
N ALA A 294 -11.99 -5.00 22.80
CA ALA A 294 -13.11 -5.94 22.75
C ALA A 294 -12.67 -7.37 22.39
N LEU A 295 -11.53 -7.54 21.71
CA LEU A 295 -10.92 -8.86 21.52
C LEU A 295 -10.40 -9.42 22.86
N SER A 296 -9.86 -8.59 23.76
CA SER A 296 -9.29 -9.05 25.04
C SER A 296 -10.27 -9.13 26.20
N SER A 297 -11.49 -8.61 26.06
CA SER A 297 -12.52 -8.72 27.09
C SER A 297 -13.05 -10.16 27.16
N PRO A 298 -12.79 -10.91 28.25
CA PRO A 298 -13.51 -12.15 28.48
C PRO A 298 -14.99 -11.79 28.60
N ILE A 299 -15.84 -12.56 27.94
CA ILE A 299 -17.29 -12.51 28.09
C ILE A 299 -17.61 -12.71 29.58
N LEU A 300 -17.76 -11.61 30.33
CA LEU A 300 -18.20 -11.60 31.73
C LEU A 300 -19.73 -11.61 31.79
N GLY A 301 -20.34 -12.40 30.89
CA GLY A 301 -21.77 -12.39 30.65
C GLY A 301 -22.19 -13.54 29.76
N HIS A 302 -22.36 -14.70 30.38
CA HIS A 302 -23.22 -15.82 29.94
C HIS A 302 -22.59 -16.93 29.07
N SER A 303 -22.49 -18.10 29.72
CA SER A 303 -22.61 -19.47 29.19
C SER A 303 -21.33 -20.27 28.83
N ASP A 304 -20.88 -21.04 29.82
CA ASP A 304 -20.46 -22.46 29.77
C ASP A 304 -19.79 -22.97 28.48
N THR A 305 -18.50 -22.69 28.31
CA THR A 305 -17.51 -23.66 27.78
C THR A 305 -16.13 -23.27 28.31
N PRO A 306 -15.35 -24.19 28.91
CA PRO A 306 -14.02 -23.85 29.43
C PRO A 306 -13.02 -23.78 28.27
N CYS A 307 -12.74 -22.57 27.77
CA CYS A 307 -11.45 -22.31 27.13
C CYS A 307 -10.40 -22.16 28.24
N ASP A 308 -9.40 -23.02 28.22
CA ASP A 308 -8.33 -23.08 29.21
C ASP A 308 -7.57 -21.74 29.22
N THR A 309 -7.79 -20.95 30.27
CA THR A 309 -7.29 -19.57 30.49
C THR A 309 -5.76 -19.47 30.65
N THR A 310 -5.05 -20.59 30.52
CA THR A 310 -3.62 -20.70 30.83
C THR A 310 -2.70 -20.30 29.68
N GLU A 311 -3.13 -20.38 28.41
CA GLU A 311 -2.30 -19.96 27.26
C GLU A 311 -2.38 -18.47 26.90
N ILE A 312 -3.53 -17.82 27.09
CA ILE A 312 -3.70 -16.39 26.80
C ILE A 312 -2.81 -15.55 27.73
N THR A 313 -2.69 -15.98 28.98
CA THR A 313 -1.80 -15.35 29.96
C THR A 313 -0.33 -15.55 29.59
N ARG A 314 0.06 -16.71 29.03
CA ARG A 314 1.44 -16.95 28.56
C ARG A 314 1.82 -16.09 27.36
N GLY A 315 0.92 -15.86 26.39
CA GLY A 315 1.21 -15.00 25.23
C GLY A 315 1.40 -13.52 25.60
N ALA A 316 0.55 -12.99 26.49
CA ALA A 316 0.66 -11.61 26.97
C ALA A 316 1.83 -11.43 27.97
N MET A 317 2.10 -12.43 28.81
CA MET A 317 3.20 -12.39 29.77
C MET A 317 4.56 -12.59 29.07
N LEU A 318 4.68 -13.43 28.03
CA LEU A 318 5.93 -13.53 27.25
C LEU A 318 6.27 -12.26 26.47
N SER A 319 5.26 -11.55 25.93
CA SER A 319 5.50 -10.24 25.30
C SER A 319 6.02 -9.19 26.31
N THR A 320 5.70 -9.36 27.58
CA THR A 320 6.12 -8.46 28.67
C THR A 320 7.49 -8.88 29.22
N VAL A 321 7.77 -10.19 29.31
CA VAL A 321 9.06 -10.74 29.77
C VAL A 321 10.18 -10.53 28.74
N LEU A 322 9.90 -10.69 27.44
CA LEU A 322 10.86 -10.35 26.38
C LEU A 322 11.22 -8.85 26.35
N SER A 323 10.34 -7.98 26.83
CA SER A 323 10.63 -6.54 26.98
C SER A 323 11.39 -6.21 28.27
N ALA A 324 11.44 -7.13 29.25
CA ALA A 324 12.16 -6.93 30.51
C ALA A 324 13.61 -7.44 30.42
N GLU A 325 13.85 -8.59 29.78
CA GLU A 325 15.19 -9.15 29.60
C GLU A 325 16.07 -8.30 28.67
N GLU A 326 15.51 -7.57 27.71
CA GLU A 326 16.30 -6.70 26.82
C GLU A 326 16.74 -5.38 27.49
N SER A 327 16.17 -5.02 28.65
CA SER A 327 16.58 -3.82 29.41
C SER A 327 17.62 -4.08 30.50
N GLU A 328 17.85 -5.34 30.91
CA GLU A 328 18.88 -5.69 31.90
C GLU A 328 20.24 -6.07 31.27
N GLY A 329 20.34 -6.13 29.94
CA GLY A 329 21.56 -6.52 29.22
C GLY A 329 22.61 -5.43 28.97
N THR A 330 22.41 -4.18 29.41
CA THR A 330 23.37 -3.06 29.20
C THR A 330 23.79 -2.37 30.49
N GLY A 331 24.15 -3.16 31.49
CA GLY A 331 24.65 -2.64 32.76
C GLY A 331 25.61 -3.60 33.46
N SER A 332 26.76 -3.91 32.84
CA SER A 332 28.05 -4.25 33.50
C SER A 332 28.99 -4.94 32.51
N VAL A 333 30.04 -4.24 32.07
CA VAL A 333 31.44 -4.37 32.51
C VAL A 333 32.20 -3.15 31.99
#